data_AF-A0AAJ2J015-F1
#
_entry.id   AF-A0AAJ2J015-F1
#
_cell.length_a   1.000
_cell.length_b   1.000
_cell.length_c   1.000
_cell.angle_alpha   90.00
_cell.angle_beta   90.00
_cell.angle_gamma   90.00
#
_symmetry.space_group_name_H-M   'P 1'
#
loop_
_entity.id
_entity.type
_entity.pdbx_description
1 polymer ?
#
loop_
_entity_poly.entity_id
_entity_poly.type
_entity_poly.pdbx_seq_one_letter_code
_entity_poly.pdbx_strand_id
1 'polypeptide(L)'
;MYKPFIRKITDKFLFLKKAEEKYFPIALKEIEIPQQQSNFDKIKALLKKSSNQKAIIDAAIERQIEEHLYFAKVLLHSSTEEKTNKIDLEIFDAVVGDIFTLSTSKNYEEKLDTLFKIYIRSALYVEKYDFSYFNNINLTKESLGSNYAIRCIHRGFIMFIYSVEDIEL
;
A
#
# COMPACT_ATOMS: atom_id res chain seq x y z
N MET A 1 -17.80 -2.24 -20.39
CA MET A 1 -17.14 -0.99 -20.84
C MET A 1 -16.43 -0.25 -19.68
N TYR A 2 -15.88 -0.95 -18.67
CA TYR A 2 -15.21 -0.33 -17.50
C TYR A 2 -13.71 -0.06 -17.69
N LYS A 3 -13.09 -0.66 -18.72
CA LYS A 3 -11.66 -0.52 -19.05
C LYS A 3 -11.15 0.93 -19.23
N PRO A 4 -11.91 1.89 -19.81
CA PRO A 4 -11.39 3.25 -20.04
C PRO A 4 -11.34 4.12 -18.77
N PHE A 5 -12.25 3.90 -17.82
CA PHE A 5 -12.29 4.64 -16.55
C PHE A 5 -11.25 4.11 -15.56
N ILE A 6 -11.09 2.78 -15.52
CA ILE A 6 -10.04 2.09 -14.75
C ILE A 6 -8.66 2.62 -15.17
N ARG A 7 -8.36 2.67 -16.49
CA ARG A 7 -7.09 3.19 -17.03
C ARG A 7 -6.78 4.62 -16.61
N LYS A 8 -7.75 5.55 -16.62
CA LYS A 8 -7.45 6.97 -16.29
C LYS A 8 -7.00 7.20 -14.85
N ILE A 9 -7.48 6.40 -13.90
CA ILE A 9 -7.03 6.49 -12.50
C ILE A 9 -5.73 5.69 -12.32
N THR A 10 -5.57 4.51 -12.92
CA THR A 10 -4.31 3.73 -12.81
C THR A 10 -3.13 4.33 -13.59
N ASP A 11 -3.36 4.94 -14.75
CA ASP A 11 -2.31 5.52 -15.60
C ASP A 11 -1.69 6.80 -14.97
N LYS A 12 -2.40 7.45 -14.05
CA LYS A 12 -1.84 8.55 -13.23
C LYS A 12 -0.85 8.06 -12.16
N PHE A 13 -0.91 6.77 -11.80
CA PHE A 13 -0.11 6.13 -10.75
C PHE A 13 1.10 5.38 -11.34
N LEU A 14 1.18 5.28 -12.67
CA LEU A 14 2.19 4.48 -13.38
C LEU A 14 3.56 5.17 -13.48
N PHE A 15 3.69 6.42 -12.99
CA PHE A 15 4.94 7.16 -12.96
C PHE A 15 5.28 7.61 -11.54
N LEU A 16 5.86 6.71 -10.73
CA LEU A 16 6.65 7.08 -9.55
C LEU A 16 8.13 6.88 -9.88
N LYS A 17 8.98 7.85 -9.50
CA LYS A 17 10.37 7.93 -9.93
C LYS A 17 11.21 6.95 -9.10
N LYS A 18 12.14 6.24 -9.75
CA LYS A 18 13.16 5.36 -9.12
C LYS A 18 13.94 5.96 -7.92
N ALA A 19 13.90 7.28 -7.72
CA ALA A 19 14.62 7.95 -6.64
C ALA A 19 13.98 7.75 -5.26
N GLU A 20 12.67 7.47 -5.21
CA GLU A 20 11.87 7.53 -3.97
C GLU A 20 11.75 6.16 -3.25
N GLU A 21 11.96 5.05 -3.98
CA GLU A 21 12.20 3.71 -3.39
C GLU A 21 13.40 3.72 -2.42
N LYS A 22 14.27 4.73 -2.50
CA LYS A 22 15.37 4.93 -1.54
C LYS A 22 14.89 5.16 -0.11
N TYR A 23 13.73 5.80 0.08
CA TYR A 23 13.22 6.12 1.42
C TYR A 23 12.26 5.10 1.97
N PHE A 24 11.43 4.49 1.11
CA PHE A 24 10.50 3.41 1.45
C PHE A 24 10.49 2.38 0.32
N PRO A 25 11.38 1.37 0.35
CA PRO A 25 11.50 0.41 -0.74
C PRO A 25 10.27 -0.52 -0.80
N ILE A 26 10.03 -1.08 -1.99
CA ILE A 26 8.92 -2.02 -2.25
C ILE A 26 9.12 -3.34 -1.49
N ALA A 27 10.37 -3.79 -1.36
CA ALA A 27 10.75 -4.96 -0.59
C ALA A 27 11.63 -4.49 0.58
N LEU A 28 11.42 -5.09 1.76
CA LEU A 28 12.17 -4.75 2.98
C LEU A 28 12.64 -6.03 3.67
N LYS A 29 13.87 -6.02 4.16
CA LYS A 29 14.35 -6.96 5.18
C LYS A 29 14.03 -6.42 6.57
N GLU A 30 13.83 -7.31 7.53
CA GLU A 30 13.51 -6.91 8.90
C GLU A 30 14.55 -5.98 9.54
N ILE A 31 15.83 -6.17 9.19
CA ILE A 31 16.94 -5.31 9.65
C ILE A 31 16.81 -3.85 9.19
N GLU A 32 16.04 -3.58 8.14
CA GLU A 32 15.86 -2.24 7.58
C GLU A 32 14.71 -1.48 8.24
N ILE A 33 13.81 -2.16 8.98
CA ILE A 33 12.63 -1.55 9.63
C ILE A 33 12.98 -0.32 10.50
N PRO A 34 14.05 -0.32 11.33
CA PRO A 34 14.39 0.85 12.15
C PRO A 34 14.68 2.10 11.32
N GLN A 35 15.29 1.95 10.14
CA GLN A 35 15.53 3.07 9.23
C GLN A 35 14.22 3.62 8.67
N GLN A 36 13.28 2.73 8.33
CA GLN A 36 11.97 3.10 7.81
C GLN A 36 11.13 3.84 8.86
N GLN A 37 11.21 3.41 10.12
CA GLN A 37 10.59 4.12 11.24
C GLN A 37 11.15 5.54 11.36
N SER A 38 12.48 5.69 11.30
CA SER A 38 13.13 7.01 11.36
C SER A 38 12.70 7.92 10.21
N ASN A 39 12.50 7.38 9.00
CA ASN A 39 11.97 8.14 7.87
C ASN A 39 10.50 8.53 8.10
N PHE A 40 9.69 7.61 8.62
CA PHE A 40 8.28 7.86 8.92
C PHE A 40 8.09 8.92 10.02
N ASP A 41 8.93 8.93 11.05
CA ASP A 41 8.88 9.94 12.12
C ASP A 41 9.13 11.35 11.59
N LYS A 42 10.01 11.50 10.58
CA LYS A 42 10.22 12.79 9.89
C LYS A 42 8.94 13.25 9.19
N ILE A 43 8.25 12.34 8.51
CA ILE A 43 6.99 12.62 7.82
C ILE A 43 5.89 12.99 8.81
N LYS A 44 5.78 12.29 9.95
CA LYS A 44 4.86 12.67 11.03
C LYS A 44 5.14 14.09 11.53
N ALA A 45 6.41 14.46 11.68
CA ALA A 45 6.79 15.80 12.09
C ALA A 45 6.43 16.88 11.05
N LEU A 46 6.54 16.57 9.76
CA LEU A 46 6.10 17.44 8.66
C LEU A 46 4.59 17.62 8.65
N LEU A 47 3.83 16.52 8.77
CA LEU A 47 2.37 16.54 8.81
C LEU A 47 1.81 17.43 9.91
N LYS A 48 2.42 17.40 11.11
CA LYS A 48 2.01 18.25 12.23
C LYS A 48 2.08 19.75 11.95
N LYS A 49 2.87 20.17 10.96
CA LYS A 49 2.99 21.56 10.51
C LYS A 49 2.00 21.91 9.40
N SER A 50 1.35 20.93 8.78
CA SER A 50 0.43 21.12 7.67
C SER A 50 -0.98 21.46 8.13
N SER A 51 -1.56 22.52 7.59
CA SER A 51 -2.97 22.88 7.82
C SER A 51 -3.96 21.87 7.21
N ASN A 52 -3.50 21.05 6.26
CA ASN A 52 -4.34 20.09 5.53
C ASN A 52 -4.09 18.63 5.93
N GLN A 53 -3.33 18.39 7.02
CA GLN A 53 -2.95 17.06 7.51
C GLN A 53 -4.13 16.08 7.53
N LYS A 54 -5.27 16.50 8.07
CA LYS A 54 -6.46 15.65 8.18
C LYS A 54 -6.98 15.19 6.82
N ALA A 55 -7.14 16.11 5.87
CA ALA A 55 -7.69 15.80 4.55
C ALA A 55 -6.79 14.84 3.77
N ILE A 56 -5.46 14.99 3.91
CA ILE A 56 -4.47 14.12 3.27
C ILE A 56 -4.53 12.70 3.84
N ILE A 57 -4.61 12.59 5.17
CA ILE A 57 -4.73 11.30 5.85
C ILE A 57 -6.05 10.62 5.48
N ASP A 58 -7.16 11.36 5.52
CA ASP A 58 -8.48 10.80 5.20
C ASP A 58 -8.54 10.31 3.74
N ALA A 59 -8.01 11.07 2.79
CA ALA A 59 -7.93 10.66 1.39
C ALA A 59 -7.07 9.40 1.18
N ALA A 60 -5.94 9.30 1.89
CA ALA A 60 -5.09 8.11 1.86
C ALA A 60 -5.81 6.87 2.41
N ILE A 61 -6.55 7.03 3.51
CA ILE A 61 -7.32 5.96 4.14
C ILE A 61 -8.47 5.51 3.25
N GLU A 62 -9.24 6.45 2.70
CA GLU A 62 -10.30 6.15 1.74
C GLU A 62 -9.75 5.32 0.58
N ARG A 63 -8.58 5.72 0.05
CA ARG A 63 -7.93 5.00 -1.02
C ARG A 63 -7.51 3.58 -0.63
N GLN A 64 -6.93 3.40 0.55
CA GLN A 64 -6.55 2.07 1.06
C GLN A 64 -7.77 1.16 1.23
N ILE A 65 -8.87 1.70 1.75
CA ILE A 65 -10.12 0.95 1.91
C ILE A 65 -10.72 0.58 0.55
N GLU A 66 -10.79 1.52 -0.40
CA GLU A 66 -11.30 1.26 -1.75
C GLU A 66 -10.54 0.14 -2.45
N GLU A 67 -9.20 0.18 -2.41
CA GLU A 67 -8.34 -0.82 -3.02
C GLU A 67 -8.46 -2.18 -2.30
N HIS A 68 -8.59 -2.19 -0.96
CA HIS A 68 -8.83 -3.41 -0.21
C HIS A 68 -10.17 -4.06 -0.58
N LEU A 69 -11.24 -3.27 -0.67
CA LEU A 69 -12.57 -3.75 -1.08
C LEU A 69 -12.57 -4.25 -2.53
N TYR A 70 -11.82 -3.59 -3.41
CA TYR A 70 -11.65 -4.05 -4.78
C TYR A 70 -10.99 -5.45 -4.83
N PHE A 71 -9.88 -5.65 -4.12
CA PHE A 71 -9.23 -6.96 -4.07
C PHE A 71 -10.06 -8.01 -3.36
N ALA A 72 -10.83 -7.65 -2.33
CA ALA A 72 -11.80 -8.54 -1.70
C ALA A 72 -12.83 -9.07 -2.72
N LYS A 73 -13.32 -8.20 -3.62
CA LYS A 73 -14.21 -8.59 -4.71
C LYS A 73 -13.53 -9.53 -5.71
N VAL A 74 -12.27 -9.26 -6.08
CA VAL A 74 -11.49 -10.13 -6.97
C VAL A 74 -11.31 -11.51 -6.34
N LEU A 75 -11.00 -11.55 -5.04
CA LEU A 75 -10.86 -12.78 -4.26
C LEU A 75 -12.15 -13.61 -4.25
N LEU A 76 -13.28 -13.00 -3.90
CA LEU A 76 -14.58 -13.66 -3.90
C LEU A 76 -14.91 -14.24 -5.28
N HIS A 77 -14.67 -13.50 -6.35
CA HIS A 77 -14.89 -13.99 -7.71
C HIS A 77 -13.95 -15.15 -8.09
N SER A 78 -12.66 -15.04 -7.75
CA SER A 78 -11.70 -16.12 -7.99
C SER A 78 -12.05 -17.39 -7.22
N SER A 79 -12.57 -17.28 -6.00
CA SER A 79 -12.95 -18.44 -5.17
C SER A 79 -14.17 -19.20 -5.71
N THR A 80 -14.95 -18.58 -6.60
CA THR A 80 -16.06 -19.22 -7.31
C THR A 80 -15.63 -19.93 -8.60
N GLU A 81 -14.43 -19.65 -9.12
CA GLU A 81 -13.97 -20.11 -10.44
C GLU A 81 -12.66 -20.92 -10.40
N GLU A 82 -11.78 -20.70 -9.41
CA GLU A 82 -10.50 -21.39 -9.20
C GLU A 82 -10.19 -21.60 -7.70
N LYS A 83 -9.25 -22.50 -7.38
CA LYS A 83 -8.71 -22.63 -6.01
C LYS A 83 -7.70 -21.52 -5.74
N THR A 84 -8.11 -20.49 -4.99
CA THR A 84 -7.20 -19.48 -4.45
C THR A 84 -6.16 -20.15 -3.53
N ASN A 85 -4.88 -19.85 -3.73
CA ASN A 85 -3.80 -20.44 -2.94
C ASN A 85 -3.78 -19.84 -1.53
N LYS A 86 -3.49 -20.66 -0.51
CA LYS A 86 -3.41 -20.22 0.89
C LYS A 86 -2.41 -19.07 1.06
N ILE A 87 -1.28 -19.14 0.35
CA ILE A 87 -0.22 -18.11 0.40
C ILE A 87 -0.74 -16.76 -0.09
N ASP A 88 -1.59 -16.73 -1.11
CA ASP A 88 -2.15 -15.48 -1.68
C ASP A 88 -3.08 -14.75 -0.71
N LEU A 89 -3.67 -15.49 0.24
CA LEU A 89 -4.61 -14.95 1.22
C LEU A 89 -3.91 -14.42 2.48
N GLU A 90 -2.66 -14.82 2.74
CA GLU A 90 -1.97 -14.52 4.00
C GLU A 90 -1.85 -13.02 4.28
N ILE A 91 -1.44 -12.22 3.28
CA ILE A 91 -1.30 -10.77 3.46
C ILE A 91 -2.66 -10.08 3.56
N PHE A 92 -3.68 -10.59 2.88
CA PHE A 92 -5.03 -10.03 2.92
C PHE A 92 -5.65 -10.19 4.30
N ASP A 93 -5.56 -11.40 4.88
CA ASP A 93 -6.04 -11.69 6.23
C ASP A 93 -5.20 -10.94 7.28
N ALA A 94 -3.89 -10.88 7.11
CA ALA A 94 -2.98 -10.23 8.07
C ALA A 94 -3.17 -8.71 8.20
N VAL A 95 -3.87 -8.06 7.26
CA VAL A 95 -4.10 -6.61 7.26
C VAL A 95 -5.57 -6.21 7.36
N VAL A 96 -6.52 -7.16 7.32
CA VAL A 96 -7.96 -6.85 7.41
C VAL A 96 -8.30 -6.10 8.71
N GLY A 97 -7.68 -6.50 9.82
CA GLY A 97 -7.83 -5.82 11.11
C GLY A 97 -7.26 -4.40 11.09
N ASP A 98 -6.16 -4.19 10.38
CA ASP A 98 -5.56 -2.86 10.24
C ASP A 98 -6.45 -1.95 9.36
N ILE A 99 -7.03 -2.47 8.27
CA ILE A 99 -8.01 -1.75 7.45
C ILE A 99 -9.26 -1.40 8.27
N PHE A 100 -9.72 -2.31 9.12
CA PHE A 100 -10.83 -2.04 10.04
C PHE A 100 -10.48 -0.90 11.02
N THR A 101 -9.27 -0.91 11.59
CA THR A 101 -8.78 0.18 12.44
C THR A 101 -8.76 1.51 11.69
N LEU A 102 -8.27 1.54 10.44
CA LEU A 102 -8.26 2.76 9.62
C LEU A 102 -9.68 3.33 9.40
N SER A 103 -10.67 2.46 9.20
CA SER A 103 -12.06 2.88 8.94
C SER A 103 -12.84 3.31 10.20
N THR A 104 -12.45 2.83 11.39
CA THR A 104 -13.23 3.02 12.62
C THR A 104 -12.57 3.90 13.67
N SER A 105 -11.24 4.01 13.66
CA SER A 105 -10.53 4.86 14.62
C SER A 105 -10.86 6.34 14.40
N LYS A 106 -11.00 7.07 15.51
CA LYS A 106 -11.12 8.55 15.52
C LYS A 106 -9.79 9.24 15.79
N ASN A 107 -8.73 8.48 16.10
CA ASN A 107 -7.41 8.99 16.44
C ASN A 107 -6.53 9.04 15.19
N TYR A 108 -6.13 10.25 14.76
CA TYR A 108 -5.30 10.43 13.56
C TYR A 108 -3.88 9.88 13.71
N GLU A 109 -3.30 9.93 14.90
CA GLU A 109 -1.97 9.35 15.15
C GLU A 109 -2.02 7.83 15.03
N GLU A 110 -3.07 7.20 15.55
CA GLU A 110 -3.31 5.76 15.40
C GLU A 110 -3.50 5.37 13.93
N LYS A 111 -4.26 6.17 13.18
CA LYS A 111 -4.44 5.97 11.73
C LYS A 111 -3.13 6.05 10.96
N LEU A 112 -2.28 7.03 11.27
CA LEU A 112 -0.96 7.17 10.67
C LEU A 112 -0.07 5.97 10.97
N ASP A 113 0.01 5.57 12.23
CA ASP A 113 0.82 4.42 12.65
C ASP A 113 0.32 3.12 12.01
N THR A 114 -1.00 2.99 11.84
CA THR A 114 -1.62 1.86 11.15
C THR A 114 -1.28 1.84 9.66
N LEU A 115 -1.28 2.99 8.98
CA LEU A 115 -0.84 3.10 7.58
C LEU A 115 0.62 2.64 7.40
N PHE A 116 1.50 3.04 8.32
CA PHE A 116 2.90 2.61 8.28
C PHE A 116 3.08 1.12 8.59
N LYS A 117 2.33 0.59 9.57
CA LYS A 117 2.33 -0.85 9.88
C LYS A 117 1.91 -1.68 8.67
N ILE A 118 0.87 -1.24 7.97
CA ILE A 118 0.34 -1.82 6.74
C ILE A 118 1.42 -1.82 5.63
N TYR A 119 2.19 -0.73 5.50
CA TYR A 119 3.36 -0.65 4.62
C TYR A 119 4.42 -1.69 4.97
N ILE A 120 4.87 -1.74 6.23
CA ILE A 120 5.92 -2.67 6.68
C ILE A 120 5.53 -4.12 6.39
N ARG A 121 4.29 -4.51 6.72
CA ARG A 121 3.77 -5.86 6.44
C ARG A 121 3.85 -6.21 4.97
N SER A 122 3.46 -5.27 4.11
CA SER A 122 3.42 -5.51 2.67
C SER A 122 4.81 -5.60 2.08
N ALA A 123 5.74 -4.74 2.48
CA ALA A 123 7.11 -4.77 1.98
C ALA A 123 7.88 -6.00 2.47
N LEU A 124 7.65 -6.45 3.71
CA LEU A 124 8.17 -7.73 4.21
C LEU A 124 7.56 -8.92 3.46
N TYR A 125 6.26 -8.86 3.12
CA TYR A 125 5.62 -9.90 2.33
C TYR A 125 6.22 -9.98 0.92
N VAL A 126 6.49 -8.84 0.29
CA VAL A 126 7.16 -8.80 -1.02
C VAL A 126 8.57 -9.40 -0.95
N GLU A 127 9.36 -9.05 0.08
CA GLU A 127 10.69 -9.63 0.29
C GLU A 127 10.62 -11.14 0.55
N LYS A 128 9.72 -11.58 1.45
CA LYS A 128 9.61 -13.00 1.83
C LYS A 128 9.28 -13.91 0.64
N TYR A 129 8.46 -13.41 -0.27
CA TYR A 129 8.06 -14.14 -1.46
C TYR A 129 8.85 -13.72 -2.71
N ASP A 130 10.02 -13.09 -2.48
CA ASP A 130 11.08 -12.62 -3.39
C ASP A 130 10.80 -12.88 -4.88
N PHE A 131 10.13 -11.93 -5.51
CA PHE A 131 9.99 -11.88 -6.97
C PHE A 131 11.24 -11.22 -7.55
N SER A 132 12.28 -11.98 -7.80
CA SER A 132 13.38 -11.62 -8.72
C SER A 132 12.92 -11.32 -10.19
N TYR A 133 11.62 -11.11 -10.41
CA TYR A 133 10.89 -11.12 -11.69
C TYR A 133 10.39 -9.75 -12.17
N PHE A 134 10.59 -8.64 -11.45
CA PHE A 134 10.10 -7.33 -11.92
C PHE A 134 10.96 -6.68 -13.02
N ASN A 135 12.15 -7.24 -13.31
CA ASN A 135 12.97 -6.84 -14.46
C ASN A 135 12.69 -7.62 -15.75
N ASN A 136 11.81 -8.62 -15.75
CA ASN A 136 11.39 -9.31 -16.97
C ASN A 136 9.87 -9.40 -17.03
N ILE A 137 9.29 -8.47 -17.77
CA ILE A 137 7.90 -8.37 -18.16
C ILE A 137 7.47 -9.68 -18.84
N ASN A 138 6.93 -10.62 -18.07
CA ASN A 138 6.00 -11.64 -18.54
C ASN A 138 5.15 -12.14 -17.37
N LEU A 139 4.14 -11.33 -17.08
CA LEU A 139 3.03 -11.47 -16.14
C LEU A 139 2.14 -12.68 -16.45
N THR A 140 2.65 -13.92 -16.35
CA THR A 140 1.85 -15.09 -16.76
C THR A 140 1.20 -15.85 -15.61
N LYS A 141 1.63 -15.65 -14.35
CA LYS A 141 0.84 -15.99 -13.14
C LYS A 141 1.29 -15.10 -11.96
N GLU A 142 0.77 -13.88 -11.87
CA GLU A 142 1.00 -13.04 -10.69
C GLU A 142 0.23 -13.63 -9.48
N SER A 143 0.93 -13.88 -8.37
CA SER A 143 0.29 -14.14 -7.08
C SER A 143 -0.64 -12.97 -6.75
N LEU A 144 -1.90 -13.28 -6.45
CA LEU A 144 -2.89 -12.29 -6.08
C LEU A 144 -2.50 -11.55 -4.79
N GLY A 145 -1.87 -12.26 -3.86
CA GLY A 145 -1.34 -11.69 -2.61
C GLY A 145 -0.23 -10.68 -2.86
N SER A 146 0.72 -10.98 -3.75
CA SER A 146 1.82 -10.06 -4.09
C SER A 146 1.33 -8.84 -4.87
N ASN A 147 0.37 -9.03 -5.78
CA ASN A 147 -0.29 -7.92 -6.45
C ASN A 147 -1.01 -7.00 -5.47
N TYR A 148 -1.70 -7.58 -4.51
CA TYR A 148 -2.36 -6.85 -3.44
C TYR A 148 -1.36 -6.08 -2.57
N ALA A 149 -0.28 -6.73 -2.13
CA ALA A 149 0.78 -6.11 -1.32
C ALA A 149 1.42 -4.91 -2.04
N ILE A 150 1.80 -5.06 -3.32
CA ILE A 150 2.47 -4.01 -4.09
C ILE A 150 1.50 -2.90 -4.49
N ARG A 151 0.37 -3.24 -5.11
CA ARG A 151 -0.49 -2.26 -5.79
C ARG A 151 -1.49 -1.58 -4.86
N CYS A 152 -2.13 -2.35 -3.99
CA CYS A 152 -3.17 -1.83 -3.10
C CYS A 152 -2.52 -1.17 -1.89
N ILE A 153 -1.72 -1.94 -1.16
CA ILE A 153 -1.24 -1.50 0.15
C ILE A 153 -0.04 -0.56 0.03
N HIS A 154 1.08 -1.07 -0.47
CA HIS A 154 2.36 -0.38 -0.40
C HIS A 154 2.33 0.91 -1.23
N ARG A 155 1.88 0.83 -2.49
CA ARG A 155 1.75 2.03 -3.34
C ARG A 155 0.77 3.06 -2.76
N GLY A 156 -0.32 2.63 -2.12
CA GLY A 156 -1.22 3.55 -1.43
C GLY A 156 -0.54 4.30 -0.29
N PHE A 157 0.37 3.65 0.45
CA PHE A 157 1.18 4.32 1.48
C PHE A 157 2.19 5.30 0.89
N ILE A 158 2.92 4.89 -0.15
CA ILE A 158 3.88 5.77 -0.83
C ILE A 158 3.19 7.03 -1.38
N MET A 159 2.00 6.89 -1.98
CA MET A 159 1.21 8.03 -2.44
C MET A 159 0.80 8.99 -1.34
N PHE A 160 0.47 8.45 -0.18
CA PHE A 160 0.21 9.26 1.00
C PHE A 160 1.44 10.10 1.35
N ILE A 161 2.66 9.53 1.30
CA ILE A 161 3.90 10.29 1.55
C ILE A 161 4.08 11.45 0.57
N TYR A 162 3.87 11.28 -0.74
CA TYR A 162 3.98 12.40 -1.69
C TYR A 162 2.98 13.51 -1.40
N SER A 163 1.76 13.13 -1.05
CA SER A 163 0.73 14.12 -0.68
C SER A 163 1.15 14.96 0.54
N VAL A 164 2.08 14.45 1.35
CA VAL A 164 2.72 15.17 2.46
C VAL A 164 3.94 15.99 2.02
N GLU A 165 4.84 15.43 1.21
CA GLU A 165 6.08 16.11 0.80
C GLU A 165 5.85 17.27 -0.18
N ASP A 166 4.83 17.19 -1.04
CA ASP A 166 4.41 18.28 -1.93
C ASP A 166 3.87 19.52 -1.16
N ILE A 167 3.76 19.46 0.17
CA ILE A 167 3.38 20.60 1.03
C ILE A 167 4.58 21.54 1.28
N GLU A 168 5.82 21.08 1.11
CA GLU A 168 7.04 21.88 1.30
C GLU A 168 7.73 22.32 -0.01
N LEU A 169 7.15 22.06 -1.20
CA LEU A 169 7.67 22.55 -2.50
C LEU A 169 6.86 23.73 -3.07
#